data_AF-A0A4R5E6W4-F1
#
_entry.id   AF-A0A4R5E6W4-F1
#
_cell.length_a   1.000
_cell.length_b   1.000
_cell.length_c   1.000
_cell.angle_alpha   90.00
_cell.angle_beta   90.00
_cell.angle_gamma   90.00
#
_symmetry.space_group_name_H-M   'P 1'
#
loop_
_entity.id
_entity.type
_entity.pdbx_description
1 polymer ?
#
loop_
_entity_poly.entity_id
_entity_poly.type
_entity_poly.pdbx_seq_one_letter_code
_entity_poly.pdbx_strand_id
1 'polypeptide(L)'
;MAAHRSRRRGDGGAVALEFAGSVPIAFFVIFLSFQAYISFTTVSRVENIARTGAREASQRYEPNLCVQYANSVRPTWLNDYDIKGGTTTVDGTEAVYCRVEAKLPLIFKGVPLDYTVKRTVTMPLG
;
A
#
# COMPACT_ATOMS: atom_id res chain seq x y z
N MET A 1 4.63 61.61 -41.87
CA MET A 1 3.67 60.63 -41.31
C MET A 1 4.45 59.42 -40.83
N ALA A 2 4.57 59.23 -39.52
CA ALA A 2 5.35 58.14 -38.92
C ALA A 2 4.47 56.89 -38.76
N ALA A 3 4.84 55.81 -39.45
CA ALA A 3 4.15 54.52 -39.34
C ALA A 3 4.58 53.82 -38.04
N HIS A 4 3.68 53.80 -37.05
CA HIS A 4 3.88 53.04 -35.82
C HIS A 4 3.74 51.54 -36.14
N ARG A 5 4.88 50.88 -36.37
CA ARG A 5 4.93 49.43 -36.58
C ARG A 5 4.64 48.74 -35.25
N SER A 6 3.38 48.38 -35.03
CA SER A 6 2.96 47.49 -33.96
C SER A 6 3.66 46.13 -34.16
N ARG A 7 4.72 45.90 -33.38
CA ARG A 7 5.38 44.61 -33.24
C ARG A 7 4.34 43.65 -32.64
N ARG A 8 3.76 42.77 -33.46
CA ARG A 8 3.00 41.61 -32.97
C ARG A 8 3.92 40.83 -32.03
N ARG A 9 3.65 40.93 -30.71
CA ARG A 9 4.21 40.03 -29.68
C ARG A 9 3.85 38.61 -30.12
N GLY A 10 4.87 37.79 -30.38
CA GLY A 10 4.69 36.46 -30.95
C GLY A 10 3.89 35.53 -30.04
N ASP A 11 3.00 34.75 -30.66
CA ASP A 11 2.19 33.66 -30.08
C ASP A 11 3.01 32.49 -29.47
N GLY A 12 4.34 32.62 -29.35
CA GLY A 12 5.22 31.55 -28.87
C GLY A 12 4.95 31.11 -27.42
N GLY A 13 4.21 31.91 -26.63
CA GLY A 13 3.80 31.57 -25.27
C GLY A 13 2.42 30.90 -25.17
N ALA A 14 1.58 30.98 -26.21
CA ALA A 14 0.22 30.44 -26.18
C ALA A 14 0.24 28.91 -26.12
N VAL A 15 1.05 28.29 -26.98
CA VAL A 15 1.24 26.83 -27.00
C VAL A 15 1.82 26.32 -25.68
N ALA A 16 2.78 27.04 -25.09
CA ALA A 16 3.37 26.67 -23.81
C ALA A 16 2.35 26.72 -22.65
N LEU A 17 1.44 27.70 -22.67
CA LEU A 17 0.35 27.82 -21.68
C LEU A 17 -0.71 26.73 -21.83
N GLU A 18 -1.06 26.35 -23.07
CA GLU A 18 -1.97 25.23 -23.34
C GLU A 18 -1.41 23.91 -22.80
N PHE A 19 -0.11 23.65 -23.04
CA PHE A 19 0.56 22.48 -22.46
C PHE A 19 0.67 22.56 -20.94
N ALA A 20 0.99 23.72 -20.37
CA ALA A 20 1.06 23.90 -18.92
C ALA A 20 -0.29 23.62 -18.23
N GLY A 21 -1.41 23.92 -18.89
CA GLY A 21 -2.75 23.58 -18.41
C GLY A 21 -3.02 22.06 -18.32
N SER A 22 -2.35 21.24 -19.14
CA SER A 22 -2.49 19.79 -19.11
C SER A 22 -1.66 19.10 -18.01
N VAL A 23 -0.61 19.76 -17.52
CA VAL A 23 0.33 19.20 -16.54
C VAL A 23 -0.35 18.76 -15.23
N PRO A 24 -1.26 19.54 -14.61
CA PRO A 24 -1.96 19.09 -13.40
C PRO A 24 -2.81 17.84 -13.62
N ILE A 25 -3.45 17.71 -14.80
CA ILE A 25 -4.25 16.53 -15.16
C ILE A 25 -3.35 15.31 -15.31
N ALA A 26 -2.20 15.46 -15.98
CA ALA A 26 -1.22 14.38 -16.10
C ALA A 26 -0.73 13.91 -14.72
N PHE A 27 -0.38 14.84 -13.81
CA PHE A 27 0.01 14.49 -12.45
C PHE A 27 -1.11 13.80 -11.67
N PHE A 28 -2.35 14.24 -11.82
CA PHE A 28 -3.49 13.60 -11.17
C PHE A 28 -3.63 12.13 -11.61
N VAL A 29 -3.54 11.85 -12.91
CA VAL A 29 -3.57 10.47 -13.43
C VAL A 29 -2.40 9.64 -12.89
N ILE A 30 -1.19 10.20 -12.90
CA ILE A 30 0.01 9.52 -12.37
C ILE A 30 -0.17 9.18 -10.88
N PHE A 31 -0.64 10.12 -10.05
CA PHE A 31 -0.87 9.86 -8.63
C PHE A 31 -1.98 8.85 -8.39
N LEU A 32 -3.04 8.86 -9.21
CA LEU A 32 -4.11 7.87 -9.14
C LEU A 32 -3.59 6.47 -9.48
N SER A 33 -2.79 6.32 -10.54
CA SER A 33 -2.14 5.07 -10.89
C SER A 33 -1.18 4.59 -9.80
N PHE A 34 -0.39 5.50 -9.23
CA PHE A 34 0.52 5.18 -8.13
C PHE A 34 -0.25 4.74 -6.86
N GLN A 35 -1.36 5.40 -6.54
CA GLN A 35 -2.21 5.03 -5.41
C GLN A 35 -2.79 3.62 -5.60
N ALA A 36 -3.24 3.28 -6.80
CA ALA A 36 -3.73 1.94 -7.12
C ALA A 36 -2.62 0.88 -6.99
N TYR A 37 -1.41 1.19 -7.47
CA TYR A 37 -0.23 0.33 -7.34
C TYR A 37 0.14 0.06 -5.87
N ILE A 38 0.21 1.10 -5.04
CA ILE A 38 0.50 0.96 -3.59
C ILE A 38 -0.61 0.16 -2.89
N SER A 39 -1.86 0.33 -3.31
CA SER A 39 -3.00 -0.44 -2.79
C SER A 39 -2.85 -1.94 -3.03
N PHE A 40 -2.59 -2.31 -4.27
CA PHE A 40 -2.42 -3.71 -4.63
C PHE A 40 -1.21 -4.34 -3.93
N THR A 41 -0.06 -3.65 -3.95
CA THR A 41 1.17 -4.15 -3.31
C THR A 41 1.00 -4.30 -1.79
N THR A 42 0.27 -3.41 -1.12
CA THR A 42 -0.03 -3.54 0.32
C THR A 42 -0.83 -4.80 0.61
N VAL A 43 -1.88 -5.08 -0.16
CA VAL A 43 -2.70 -6.29 0.03
C VAL A 43 -1.86 -7.56 -0.16
N SER A 44 -1.10 -7.65 -1.24
CA SER A 44 -0.25 -8.81 -1.52
C SER A 44 0.82 -9.01 -0.45
N ARG A 45 1.42 -7.92 0.07
CA ARG A 45 2.43 -8.00 1.12
C ARG A 45 1.84 -8.44 2.46
N VAL A 46 0.70 -7.89 2.86
CA VAL A 46 0.01 -8.28 4.10
C VAL A 46 -0.36 -9.77 4.08
N GLU A 47 -0.85 -10.27 2.95
CA GLU A 47 -1.14 -11.70 2.79
C GLU A 47 0.12 -12.56 2.90
N ASN A 48 1.20 -12.16 2.21
CA ASN A 48 2.45 -12.89 2.25
C ASN A 48 3.07 -12.93 3.66
N ILE A 49 3.00 -11.82 4.40
CA ILE A 49 3.45 -11.72 5.80
C ILE A 49 2.64 -12.69 6.67
N ALA A 50 1.30 -12.66 6.58
CA ALA A 50 0.43 -13.51 7.38
C ALA A 50 0.67 -15.00 7.09
N ARG A 51 0.83 -15.37 5.81
CA ARG A 51 1.08 -16.76 5.40
C ARG A 51 2.44 -17.26 5.87
N THR A 52 3.48 -16.42 5.77
CA THR A 52 4.83 -16.77 6.23
C THR A 52 4.87 -16.92 7.75
N GLY A 53 4.29 -15.97 8.48
CA GLY A 53 4.23 -16.02 9.95
C GLY A 53 3.44 -17.23 10.46
N ALA A 54 2.30 -17.57 9.83
CA ALA A 54 1.53 -18.75 10.19
C ALA A 54 2.30 -20.06 9.95
N ARG A 55 3.01 -20.17 8.82
CA ARG A 55 3.78 -21.37 8.44
C ARG A 55 4.96 -21.64 9.37
N GLU A 56 5.69 -20.61 9.77
CA GLU A 56 6.82 -20.79 10.69
C GLU A 56 6.35 -21.08 12.12
N ALA A 57 5.25 -20.43 12.53
CA ALA A 57 4.67 -20.66 13.85
C ALA A 57 4.06 -22.07 14.00
N SER A 58 3.45 -22.60 12.93
CA SER A 58 2.87 -23.96 12.95
C SER A 58 3.94 -25.05 13.03
N GLN A 59 5.11 -24.85 12.42
CA GLN A 59 6.22 -25.83 12.47
C GLN A 59 6.82 -26.03 13.86
N ARG A 60 6.77 -24.99 14.70
CA ARG A 60 7.40 -25.00 16.04
C ARG A 60 6.39 -24.94 17.18
N TYR A 61 5.10 -24.99 16.88
CA TYR A 61 4.03 -25.00 17.89
C TYR A 61 4.04 -23.77 18.82
N GLU A 62 4.59 -22.64 18.36
CA GLU A 62 4.78 -21.44 19.17
C GLU A 62 4.13 -20.22 18.51
N PRO A 63 3.00 -19.71 19.03
CA PRO A 63 2.31 -18.55 18.47
C PRO A 63 3.13 -17.27 18.46
N ASN A 64 4.04 -17.09 19.42
CA ASN A 64 4.91 -15.92 19.51
C ASN A 64 5.85 -15.80 18.31
N LEU A 65 6.19 -16.91 17.66
CA LEU A 65 7.04 -16.91 16.47
C LEU A 65 6.34 -16.30 15.26
N CYS A 66 5.00 -16.32 15.17
CA CYS A 66 4.28 -15.63 14.09
C CYS A 66 4.64 -14.15 14.08
N VAL A 67 4.66 -13.48 15.24
CA VAL A 67 5.00 -12.05 15.34
C VAL A 67 6.46 -11.81 14.93
N GLN A 68 7.38 -12.66 15.36
CA GLN A 68 8.80 -12.51 15.06
C GLN A 68 9.08 -12.69 13.56
N TYR A 69 8.59 -13.78 12.95
CA TYR A 69 8.81 -14.05 11.54
C TYR A 69 8.04 -13.09 10.63
N ALA A 70 6.81 -12.74 10.98
CA ALA A 70 6.06 -11.72 10.24
C ALA A 70 6.79 -10.37 10.23
N ASN A 71 7.43 -9.99 11.34
CA ASN A 71 8.26 -8.78 11.40
C ASN A 71 9.53 -8.88 10.54
N SER A 72 10.14 -10.07 10.43
CA SER A 72 11.36 -10.27 9.64
C SER A 72 11.16 -10.12 8.13
N VAL A 73 9.96 -10.45 7.63
CA VAL A 73 9.62 -10.36 6.20
C VAL A 73 8.83 -9.09 5.84
N ARG A 74 8.56 -8.24 6.84
CA ARG A 74 7.84 -6.98 6.66
C ARG A 74 8.71 -5.99 5.86
N PRO A 75 8.13 -5.34 4.84
CA PRO A 75 8.86 -4.29 4.14
C PRO A 75 8.96 -3.01 4.98
N THR A 76 10.08 -2.30 4.86
CA THR A 76 10.40 -1.11 5.67
C THR A 76 9.48 0.09 5.45
N TRP A 77 8.74 0.13 4.35
CA TRP A 77 7.77 1.20 4.05
C TRP A 77 6.42 1.00 4.76
N LEU A 78 6.14 -0.18 5.32
CA LEU A 78 4.89 -0.49 6.01
C LEU A 78 5.03 -0.20 7.51
N ASN A 79 4.71 1.04 7.89
CA ASN A 79 4.97 1.56 9.24
C ASN A 79 3.78 1.45 10.20
N ASP A 80 2.54 1.48 9.71
CA ASP A 80 1.33 1.38 10.53
C ASP A 80 0.69 0.02 10.35
N TYR A 81 0.92 -0.87 11.32
CA TYR A 81 0.52 -2.28 11.28
C TYR A 81 0.34 -2.85 12.69
N ASP A 82 -0.46 -3.91 12.79
CA ASP A 82 -0.69 -4.71 13.99
C ASP A 82 -0.57 -6.19 13.61
N ILE A 83 0.31 -6.94 14.30
CA ILE A 83 0.50 -8.38 14.07
C ILE A 83 0.20 -9.11 15.36
N LYS A 84 -0.69 -10.10 15.27
CA LYS A 84 -1.10 -10.94 16.40
C LYS A 84 -1.00 -12.41 16.02
N GLY A 85 -0.29 -13.18 16.83
CA GLY A 85 -0.27 -14.63 16.77
C GLY A 85 -1.04 -15.23 17.94
N GLY A 86 -1.68 -16.37 17.73
CA GLY A 86 -2.35 -17.11 18.80
C GLY A 86 -2.63 -18.56 18.42
N THR A 87 -3.01 -19.36 19.41
CA THR A 87 -3.53 -20.72 19.17
C THR A 87 -5.02 -20.68 18.89
N THR A 88 -5.49 -21.62 18.08
CA THR A 88 -6.91 -21.87 17.81
C THR A 88 -7.09 -23.36 17.51
N THR A 89 -8.31 -23.77 17.19
CA THR A 89 -8.61 -25.15 16.80
C THR A 89 -9.35 -25.13 15.47
N VAL A 90 -8.94 -26.01 14.56
CA VAL A 90 -9.57 -26.21 13.24
C VAL A 90 -9.87 -27.69 13.10
N ASP A 91 -11.14 -28.03 12.90
CA ASP A 91 -11.62 -29.41 12.71
C ASP A 91 -11.16 -30.37 13.82
N GLY A 92 -11.15 -29.90 15.07
CA GLY A 92 -10.75 -30.69 16.24
C GLY A 92 -9.24 -30.85 16.43
N THR A 93 -8.42 -30.30 15.54
CA THR A 93 -6.96 -30.28 15.65
C THR A 93 -6.49 -28.91 16.16
N GLU A 94 -5.49 -28.91 17.02
CA GLU A 94 -4.82 -27.66 17.42
C GLU A 94 -4.21 -26.98 16.18
N ALA A 95 -4.33 -25.66 16.14
CA ALA A 95 -3.93 -24.83 15.02
C ALA A 95 -3.31 -23.53 15.54
N VAL A 96 -2.51 -22.88 14.71
CA VAL A 96 -1.96 -21.55 14.98
C VAL A 96 -2.55 -20.57 13.98
N TYR A 97 -2.98 -19.41 14.46
CA TYR A 97 -3.39 -18.31 13.60
C TYR A 97 -2.40 -17.15 13.67
N CYS A 98 -2.23 -16.49 12.54
CA CYS A 98 -1.45 -15.27 12.39
C CYS A 98 -2.35 -14.22 11.73
N ARG A 99 -2.66 -13.15 12.47
CA ARG A 99 -3.45 -12.01 12.01
C ARG A 99 -2.52 -10.83 11.78
N VAL A 100 -2.59 -10.27 10.58
CA VAL A 100 -1.85 -9.07 10.18
C VAL A 100 -2.86 -8.04 9.73
N GLU A 101 -2.82 -6.88 10.38
CA GLU A 101 -3.53 -5.69 9.99
C GLU A 101 -2.51 -4.63 9.58
N ALA A 102 -2.74 -3.94 8.46
CA ALA A 102 -1.89 -2.82 8.08
C ALA A 102 -2.69 -1.73 7.40
N LYS A 103 -2.35 -0.47 7.69
CA LYS A 103 -3.00 0.66 7.03
C LYS A 103 -2.36 0.93 5.69
N LEU A 104 -3.21 1.26 4.73
CA LEU A 104 -2.79 1.63 3.40
C LEU A 104 -2.06 2.98 3.44
N PRO A 105 -0.85 3.11 2.87
CA PRO A 105 -0.23 4.40 2.71
C PRO A 105 -1.00 5.21 1.66
N LEU A 106 -1.59 6.33 2.09
CA LEU A 106 -2.23 7.29 1.20
C LEU A 106 -1.28 8.41 0.83
N ILE A 107 -1.26 8.76 -0.45
CA ILE A 107 -0.58 9.98 -0.94
C ILE A 107 -1.34 11.22 -0.44
N PHE A 108 -2.66 11.18 -0.48
CA PHE A 108 -3.53 12.29 -0.11
C PHE A 108 -3.93 12.21 1.37
N LYS A 109 -3.09 12.74 2.26
CA LYS A 109 -3.34 12.74 3.72
C LYS A 109 -4.58 13.55 4.18
N GLY A 110 -5.15 14.38 3.29
CA GLY A 110 -6.34 15.20 3.58
C GLY A 110 -7.67 14.54 3.22
N VAL A 111 -7.66 13.33 2.64
CA VAL A 111 -8.88 12.58 2.35
C VAL A 111 -9.08 11.54 3.45
N PRO A 112 -10.25 11.48 4.12
CA PRO A 112 -10.51 10.57 5.24
C PRO A 112 -10.73 9.13 4.75
N LEU A 113 -9.72 8.54 4.12
CA LEU A 113 -9.73 7.19 3.60
C LEU A 113 -8.90 6.28 4.53
N ASP A 114 -9.43 5.95 5.71
CA ASP A 114 -8.77 5.02 6.63
C ASP A 114 -8.94 3.56 6.18
N TYR A 115 -8.24 3.19 5.09
CA TYR A 115 -8.29 1.83 4.57
C TYR A 115 -7.29 0.93 5.29
N THR A 116 -7.81 -0.01 6.08
CA THR A 116 -7.02 -1.02 6.79
C THR A 116 -7.20 -2.38 6.14
N VAL A 117 -6.10 -2.97 5.68
CA VAL A 117 -6.08 -4.33 5.16
C VAL A 117 -5.92 -5.29 6.33
N LYS A 118 -6.90 -6.18 6.54
CA LYS A 118 -6.87 -7.21 7.58
C LYS A 118 -6.81 -8.58 6.94
N ARG A 119 -5.81 -9.39 7.30
CA ARG A 119 -5.70 -10.79 6.88
C ARG A 119 -5.40 -11.67 8.06
N THR A 120 -6.16 -12.76 8.19
CA THR A 120 -5.90 -13.82 9.18
C THR A 120 -5.65 -15.10 8.41
N VAL A 121 -4.55 -15.77 8.72
CA VAL A 121 -4.21 -17.10 8.20
C VAL A 121 -4.17 -18.05 9.38
N THR A 122 -4.90 -19.16 9.26
CA THR A 122 -4.88 -20.23 10.24
C THR A 122 -4.25 -21.47 9.59
N MET A 123 -3.32 -22.10 10.29
CA MET A 123 -2.72 -23.36 9.85
C MET A 123 -2.91 -24.42 10.93
N PRO A 124 -3.40 -25.63 10.57
CA PRO A 124 -3.39 -26.75 11.48
C PRO A 124 -1.96 -27.13 11.81
N LEU A 125 -1.76 -27.71 12.98
CA LEU A 125 -0.49 -28.29 13.35
C LEU A 125 -0.29 -29.60 12.59
N GLY A 126 0.94 -29.83 12.15
CA GLY A 126 1.34 -31.00 11.38
C GLY A 126 2.77 -31.39 11.68
#